data_AF-A0A1I8J0E0-F1
#
_entry.id   AF-A0A1I8J0E0-F1
#
_cell.length_a   1.000
_cell.length_b   1.000
_cell.length_c   1.000
_cell.angle_alpha   90.00
_cell.angle_beta   90.00
_cell.angle_gamma   90.00
#
_symmetry.space_group_name_H-M   'P 1'
#
loop_
_entity.id
_entity.type
_entity.pdbx_description
1 polymer ?
#
loop_
_entity_poly.entity_id
_entity_poly.type
_entity_poly.pdbx_seq_one_letter_code
_entity_poly.pdbx_strand_id
1 'polypeptide(L)'
;PTEQTLPLTERRDAGLKLQQLLESEQCSLADAQVAFEKLRSAKNCPGKVHRQFKKLQQTSDEYVEQLQQALNRREISEAMDKWAHCHREFSRMQSWVSGKENSLRTLQSSQKTSLIERKSQLTELEKLLDSINALESNFNGWQKLKEEFSDFLYDDNLTSRYKSLQDTAQVVGDMRRSVSLQNVFDSHVAEFQSWLDQQELRIGAVLNKPDNEICLRPFADDPDIEEAEEKLKELKHIEKFFNQTETYWLMNTHSNGRALIDSCRQNANLQRETESRISAMDSLCKQVKSLTEETDARKGDFELLLQLEIGKRLAQSDELNAGLRERILQQKKGIEKLYGKLKVQLESKKLIESEISNGKLHNLTRAIEAGEGLKQKSNCPPYVAAHVKEVEGLWCSLDYKLTRVQKEVKDSIRKRLEVRQQLQEADSRLKDLETLFNDLSRQKKVLLNEQVQQVNELKFQTLKEDGHKL
;
A
#
# COMPACT_ATOMS: atom_id res chain seq x y z
N PRO A 1 75.36 40.52 -33.11
CA PRO A 1 74.33 39.69 -32.43
C PRO A 1 74.54 39.76 -30.92
N THR A 2 73.60 40.40 -30.20
CA THR A 2 73.58 40.33 -28.73
C THR A 2 73.41 38.86 -28.30
N GLU A 3 74.14 38.41 -27.27
CA GLU A 3 74.10 37.01 -26.78
C GLU A 3 72.68 36.47 -26.53
N GLN A 4 71.72 37.37 -26.33
CA GLN A 4 70.28 37.09 -26.21
C GLN A 4 69.63 36.42 -27.43
N THR A 5 70.28 36.35 -28.59
CA THR A 5 69.75 35.64 -29.78
C THR A 5 70.31 34.24 -29.98
N LEU A 6 71.28 33.78 -29.17
CA LEU A 6 71.92 32.47 -29.33
C LEU A 6 71.14 31.35 -28.62
N PRO A 7 71.13 30.12 -29.17
CA PRO A 7 70.63 28.90 -28.50
C PRO A 7 71.31 28.64 -27.15
N LEU A 8 70.59 28.02 -26.20
CA LEU A 8 71.07 27.75 -24.83
C LEU A 8 72.41 26.98 -24.76
N THR A 9 72.66 26.07 -25.71
CA THR A 9 73.91 25.32 -25.85
C THR A 9 75.08 26.22 -26.24
N GLU A 10 74.91 27.06 -27.25
CA GLU A 10 75.95 28.01 -27.71
C GLU A 10 76.24 29.07 -26.66
N ARG A 11 75.24 29.45 -25.86
CA ARG A 11 75.46 30.28 -24.67
C ARG A 11 76.35 29.55 -23.68
N ARG A 12 76.04 28.33 -23.22
CA ARG A 12 76.89 27.59 -22.24
C ARG A 12 78.37 27.53 -22.66
N ASP A 13 78.64 27.25 -23.93
CA ASP A 13 80.01 27.17 -24.46
C ASP A 13 80.75 28.51 -24.41
N ALA A 14 80.06 29.64 -24.60
CA ALA A 14 80.65 30.96 -24.44
C ALA A 14 81.02 31.29 -22.98
N GLY A 15 80.32 30.71 -22.00
CA GLY A 15 80.51 30.99 -20.58
C GLY A 15 81.72 30.24 -20.05
N LEU A 16 81.83 28.97 -20.45
CA LEU A 16 83.03 28.16 -20.24
C LEU A 16 84.26 28.82 -20.87
N LYS A 17 84.15 29.39 -22.08
CA LYS A 17 85.24 30.13 -22.71
C LYS A 17 85.64 31.39 -21.94
N LEU A 18 84.68 32.18 -21.45
CA LEU A 18 84.98 33.37 -20.64
C LEU A 18 85.64 33.00 -19.30
N GLN A 19 85.18 31.93 -18.66
CA GLN A 19 85.77 31.43 -17.42
C GLN A 19 87.20 30.91 -17.63
N GLN A 20 87.43 30.14 -18.71
CA GLN A 20 88.77 29.68 -19.10
C GLN A 20 89.70 30.85 -19.43
N LEU A 21 89.20 31.90 -20.10
CA LEU A 21 89.98 33.11 -20.39
C LEU A 21 90.35 33.86 -19.11
N LEU A 22 89.41 34.02 -18.17
CA LEU A 22 89.66 34.64 -16.87
C LEU A 22 90.74 33.88 -16.09
N GLU A 23 90.61 32.56 -15.99
CA GLU A 23 91.58 31.69 -15.32
C GLU A 23 92.96 31.77 -16.00
N SER A 24 93.00 31.75 -17.34
CA SER A 24 94.26 31.84 -18.09
C SER A 24 94.99 33.18 -17.93
N GLU A 25 94.25 34.28 -17.85
CA GLU A 25 94.81 35.62 -17.67
C GLU A 25 95.33 35.81 -16.25
N GLN A 26 94.59 35.34 -15.23
CA GLN A 26 95.03 35.34 -13.84
C GLN A 26 96.30 34.50 -13.64
N CYS A 27 96.40 33.32 -14.27
CA CYS A 27 97.62 32.51 -14.27
C CYS A 27 98.78 33.22 -14.97
N SER A 28 98.53 33.84 -16.13
CA SER A 28 99.56 34.55 -16.90
C SER A 28 100.11 35.77 -16.14
N LEU A 29 99.25 36.50 -15.42
CA LEU A 29 99.65 37.62 -14.56
C LEU A 29 100.46 37.13 -13.35
N ALA A 30 100.06 36.02 -12.73
CA ALA A 30 100.80 35.41 -11.62
C ALA A 30 102.19 34.95 -12.05
N ASP A 31 102.32 34.31 -13.22
CA ASP A 31 103.61 33.90 -13.79
C ASP A 31 104.49 35.11 -14.13
N ALA A 32 103.90 36.17 -14.71
CA ALA A 32 104.59 37.42 -14.98
C ALA A 32 105.07 38.11 -13.69
N GLN A 33 104.30 38.05 -12.61
CA GLN A 33 104.66 38.60 -11.30
C GLN A 33 105.81 37.82 -10.65
N VAL A 34 105.80 36.48 -10.73
CA VAL A 34 106.92 35.63 -10.28
C VAL A 34 108.20 35.93 -11.08
N ALA A 35 108.09 36.07 -12.41
CA ALA A 35 109.22 36.43 -13.26
C ALA A 35 109.76 37.84 -12.95
N PHE A 36 108.87 38.80 -12.68
CA PHE A 36 109.24 40.15 -12.29
C PHE A 36 109.97 40.19 -10.94
N GLU A 37 109.52 39.43 -9.93
CA GLU A 37 110.14 39.43 -8.60
C GLU A 37 111.57 38.80 -8.64
N LYS A 38 111.78 37.81 -9.52
CA LYS A 38 113.12 37.29 -9.85
C LYS A 38 114.03 38.34 -10.48
N LEU A 39 113.49 39.18 -11.39
CA LEU A 39 114.26 40.28 -12.00
C LEU A 39 114.53 41.42 -11.02
N ARG A 40 113.59 41.71 -10.11
CA ARG A 40 113.71 42.75 -9.08
C ARG A 40 114.81 42.44 -8.05
N SER A 41 114.97 41.17 -7.70
CA SER A 41 115.98 40.68 -6.76
C SER A 41 117.41 40.63 -7.35
N ALA A 42 117.56 40.75 -8.67
CA ALA A 42 118.86 40.89 -9.32
C ALA A 42 119.42 42.32 -9.16
N LYS A 43 120.74 42.44 -8.89
CA LYS A 43 121.44 43.66 -8.42
C LYS A 43 121.32 44.96 -9.27
N ASN A 44 120.66 44.95 -10.43
CA ASN A 44 120.55 46.11 -11.35
C ASN A 44 119.22 46.12 -12.15
N CYS A 45 118.06 46.06 -11.50
CA CYS A 45 116.77 46.17 -12.21
C CYS A 45 116.51 47.62 -12.71
N PRO A 46 116.42 47.87 -14.03
CA PRO A 46 116.19 49.21 -14.55
C PRO A 46 114.80 49.73 -14.20
N GLY A 47 114.68 51.00 -13.79
CA GLY A 47 113.37 51.63 -13.49
C GLY A 47 112.37 51.59 -14.66
N LYS A 48 112.85 51.42 -15.90
CA LYS A 48 112.01 51.19 -17.09
C LYS A 48 111.25 49.87 -17.04
N VAL A 49 111.86 48.80 -16.54
CA VAL A 49 111.23 47.47 -16.37
C VAL A 49 110.14 47.53 -15.31
N HIS A 50 110.37 48.24 -14.21
CA HIS A 50 109.35 48.48 -13.18
C HIS A 50 108.13 49.23 -13.73
N ARG A 51 108.35 50.28 -14.54
CA ARG A 51 107.26 51.02 -15.20
C ARG A 51 106.51 50.18 -16.24
N GLN A 52 107.22 49.32 -16.97
CA GLN A 52 106.60 48.42 -17.95
C GLN A 52 105.77 47.33 -17.29
N PHE A 53 106.28 46.72 -16.22
CA PHE A 53 105.52 45.74 -15.45
C PHE A 53 104.29 46.38 -14.79
N LYS A 54 104.43 47.57 -14.19
CA LYS A 54 103.28 48.29 -13.61
C LYS A 54 102.19 48.62 -14.64
N LYS A 55 102.59 48.95 -15.88
CA LYS A 55 101.63 49.14 -16.99
C LYS A 55 100.97 47.83 -17.40
N LEU A 56 101.73 46.75 -17.52
CA LEU A 56 101.20 45.43 -17.86
C LEU A 56 100.24 44.91 -16.78
N GLN A 57 100.60 45.08 -15.51
CA GLN A 57 99.75 44.76 -14.38
C GLN A 57 98.45 45.56 -14.43
N GLN A 58 98.52 46.89 -14.62
CA GLN A 58 97.32 47.73 -14.73
C GLN A 58 96.42 47.30 -15.91
N THR A 59 96.98 47.00 -17.08
CA THR A 59 96.20 46.54 -18.24
C THR A 59 95.59 45.15 -18.03
N SER A 60 96.31 44.24 -17.37
CA SER A 60 95.80 42.91 -17.04
C SER A 60 94.71 42.98 -15.95
N ASP A 61 94.88 43.81 -14.91
CA ASP A 61 93.87 44.07 -13.89
C ASP A 61 92.58 44.65 -14.51
N GLU A 62 92.71 45.62 -15.42
CA GLU A 62 91.57 46.19 -16.18
C GLU A 62 90.87 45.12 -17.05
N TYR A 63 91.62 44.19 -17.65
CA TYR A 63 91.06 43.10 -18.47
C TYR A 63 90.39 42.01 -17.64
N VAL A 64 90.98 41.63 -16.49
CA VAL A 64 90.38 40.71 -15.51
C VAL A 64 89.06 41.28 -14.97
N GLU A 65 89.02 42.59 -14.67
CA GLU A 65 87.79 43.25 -14.23
C GLU A 65 86.71 43.20 -15.33
N GLN A 66 87.07 43.43 -16.59
CA GLN A 66 86.14 43.32 -17.72
C GLN A 66 85.59 41.90 -17.90
N LEU A 67 86.44 40.87 -17.79
CA LEU A 67 86.03 39.46 -17.88
C LEU A 67 85.12 39.08 -16.71
N GLN A 68 85.43 39.51 -15.48
CA GLN A 68 84.59 39.29 -14.31
C GLN A 68 83.23 39.99 -14.44
N GLN A 69 83.20 41.24 -14.92
CA GLN A 69 81.96 41.97 -15.17
C GLN A 69 81.11 41.28 -16.26
N ALA A 70 81.74 40.74 -17.31
CA ALA A 70 81.04 40.01 -18.37
C ALA A 70 80.41 38.70 -17.84
N LEU A 71 81.13 37.94 -17.02
CA LEU A 71 80.61 36.74 -16.34
C LEU A 71 79.44 37.08 -15.42
N ASN A 72 79.59 38.09 -14.56
CA ASN A 72 78.52 38.51 -13.64
C ASN A 72 77.25 38.97 -14.41
N ARG A 73 77.40 39.75 -15.49
CA ARG A 73 76.25 40.18 -16.33
C ARG A 73 75.50 39.01 -16.92
N ARG A 74 76.23 37.97 -17.31
CA ARG A 74 75.65 36.76 -17.89
C ARG A 74 74.93 35.92 -16.85
N GLU A 75 75.54 35.69 -15.68
CA GLU A 75 74.88 34.96 -14.58
C GLU A 75 73.55 35.63 -14.20
N ILE A 76 73.54 36.97 -14.14
CA ILE A 76 72.32 37.76 -13.92
C ILE A 76 71.31 37.55 -15.07
N SER A 77 71.75 37.55 -16.34
CA SER A 77 70.86 37.31 -17.48
C SER A 77 70.27 35.89 -17.48
N GLU A 78 71.04 34.86 -17.15
CA GLU A 78 70.55 33.49 -17.04
C GLU A 78 69.57 33.33 -15.88
N ALA A 79 69.82 33.99 -14.74
CA ALA A 79 68.89 34.03 -13.62
C ALA A 79 67.57 34.75 -14.00
N MET A 80 67.64 35.87 -14.73
CA MET A 80 66.45 36.58 -15.23
C MET A 80 65.64 35.76 -16.23
N ASP A 81 66.29 35.05 -17.17
CA ASP A 81 65.61 34.19 -18.14
C ASP A 81 64.88 33.04 -17.45
N LYS A 82 65.53 32.39 -16.47
CA LYS A 82 64.92 31.34 -15.63
C LYS A 82 63.73 31.88 -14.83
N TRP A 83 63.90 33.02 -14.16
CA TRP A 83 62.82 33.67 -13.43
C TRP A 83 61.63 34.01 -14.33
N ALA A 84 61.87 34.58 -15.52
CA ALA A 84 60.83 34.92 -16.48
C ALA A 84 60.10 33.69 -17.04
N HIS A 85 60.79 32.55 -17.15
CA HIS A 85 60.14 31.27 -17.50
C HIS A 85 59.22 30.80 -16.37
N CYS A 86 59.74 30.71 -15.15
CA CYS A 86 58.98 30.29 -13.97
C CYS A 86 57.76 31.18 -13.71
N HIS A 87 57.92 32.51 -13.84
CA HIS A 87 56.84 33.47 -13.67
C HIS A 87 55.72 33.27 -14.70
N ARG A 88 56.06 32.99 -15.98
CA ARG A 88 55.07 32.72 -17.03
C ARG A 88 54.28 31.44 -16.75
N GLU A 89 54.95 30.37 -16.33
CA GLU A 89 54.27 29.12 -15.99
C GLU A 89 53.39 29.28 -14.74
N PHE A 90 53.84 30.03 -13.74
CA PHE A 90 53.02 30.39 -12.58
C PHE A 90 51.75 31.16 -12.98
N SER A 91 51.87 32.23 -13.78
CA SER A 91 50.71 33.00 -14.23
C SER A 91 49.72 32.16 -15.04
N ARG A 92 50.23 31.23 -15.88
CA ARG A 92 49.39 30.27 -16.63
C ARG A 92 48.61 29.36 -15.68
N MET A 93 49.30 28.75 -14.72
CA MET A 93 48.66 27.85 -13.77
C MET A 93 47.64 28.58 -12.89
N GLN A 94 47.99 29.76 -12.39
CA GLN A 94 47.07 30.59 -11.61
C GLN A 94 45.80 30.93 -12.40
N SER A 95 45.93 31.27 -13.69
CA SER A 95 44.79 31.54 -14.57
C SER A 95 43.90 30.31 -14.76
N TRP A 96 44.48 29.13 -15.00
CA TRP A 96 43.72 27.89 -15.13
C TRP A 96 42.97 27.54 -13.84
N VAL A 97 43.64 27.55 -12.69
CA VAL A 97 43.02 27.28 -11.38
C VAL A 97 41.87 28.26 -11.11
N SER A 98 42.10 29.57 -11.28
CA SER A 98 41.05 30.58 -11.13
C SER A 98 39.85 30.36 -12.06
N GLY A 99 40.09 29.96 -13.32
CA GLY A 99 39.02 29.66 -14.26
C GLY A 99 38.15 28.47 -13.82
N LYS A 100 38.77 27.42 -13.26
CA LYS A 100 38.05 26.25 -12.74
C LYS A 100 37.30 26.55 -11.45
N GLU A 101 37.89 27.31 -10.53
CA GLU A 101 37.21 27.75 -9.31
C GLU A 101 35.96 28.59 -9.61
N ASN A 102 36.07 29.52 -10.56
CA ASN A 102 34.93 30.34 -10.97
C ASN A 102 33.82 29.48 -11.57
N SER A 103 34.17 28.51 -12.43
CA SER A 103 33.22 27.57 -13.03
C SER A 103 32.51 26.73 -11.95
N LEU A 104 33.28 26.17 -11.00
CA LEU A 104 32.74 25.40 -9.87
C LEU A 104 31.78 26.25 -9.03
N ARG A 105 32.18 27.48 -8.70
CA ARG A 105 31.38 28.41 -7.90
C ARG A 105 30.06 28.75 -8.59
N THR A 106 30.08 29.02 -9.89
CA THR A 106 28.87 29.28 -10.68
C THR A 106 27.93 28.07 -10.65
N LEU A 107 28.47 26.86 -10.88
CA LEU A 107 27.67 25.63 -10.82
C LEU A 107 27.10 25.38 -9.43
N GLN A 108 27.86 25.59 -8.35
CA GLN A 108 27.37 25.39 -6.99
C GLN A 108 26.35 26.44 -6.55
N SER A 109 26.46 27.68 -7.03
CA SER A 109 25.52 28.77 -6.72
C SER A 109 24.16 28.62 -7.41
N SER A 110 24.11 27.93 -8.55
CA SER A 110 22.91 27.74 -9.36
C SER A 110 22.16 26.46 -9.00
N GLN A 111 21.93 26.23 -7.70
CA GLN A 111 21.30 25.01 -7.20
C GLN A 111 19.96 24.73 -7.88
N LYS A 112 19.92 23.64 -8.66
CA LYS A 112 18.72 23.18 -9.36
C LYS A 112 17.89 22.26 -8.46
N THR A 113 16.57 22.29 -8.64
CA THR A 113 15.62 21.46 -7.88
C THR A 113 15.01 20.36 -8.75
N SER A 114 14.68 20.68 -10.01
CA SER A 114 14.10 19.69 -10.92
C SER A 114 15.12 18.61 -11.31
N LEU A 115 14.67 17.35 -11.39
CA LEU A 115 15.54 16.21 -11.73
C LEU A 115 16.25 16.40 -13.08
N ILE A 116 15.55 16.98 -14.07
CA ILE A 116 16.09 17.21 -15.42
C ILE A 116 17.24 18.22 -15.37
N GLU A 117 17.04 19.37 -14.73
CA GLU A 117 18.09 20.38 -14.62
C GLU A 117 19.27 19.88 -13.79
N ARG A 118 19.01 19.09 -12.74
CA ARG A 118 20.05 18.48 -11.91
C ARG A 118 20.88 17.44 -12.68
N LYS A 119 20.25 16.64 -13.55
CA LYS A 119 20.98 15.75 -14.48
C LYS A 119 21.89 16.56 -15.42
N SER A 120 21.40 17.67 -15.97
CA SER A 120 22.22 18.57 -16.80
C SER A 120 23.40 19.16 -16.02
N GLN A 121 23.15 19.67 -14.80
CA GLN A 121 24.17 20.24 -13.92
C GLN A 121 25.22 19.19 -13.51
N LEU A 122 24.81 17.95 -13.27
CA LEU A 122 25.72 16.84 -13.01
C LEU A 122 26.65 16.60 -14.20
N THR A 123 26.13 16.56 -15.43
CA THR A 123 26.96 16.42 -16.63
C THR A 123 27.97 17.56 -16.80
N GLU A 124 27.60 18.79 -16.43
CA GLU A 124 28.53 19.92 -16.44
C GLU A 124 29.62 19.79 -15.36
N LEU A 125 29.27 19.34 -14.16
CA LEU A 125 30.23 19.08 -13.08
C LEU A 125 31.19 17.93 -13.43
N GLU A 126 30.72 16.88 -14.10
CA GLU A 126 31.56 15.79 -14.58
C GLU A 126 32.59 16.27 -15.61
N LYS A 127 32.16 17.09 -16.58
CA LYS A 127 33.09 17.72 -17.54
C LYS A 127 34.10 18.63 -16.85
N LEU A 128 33.67 19.36 -15.81
CA LEU A 128 34.58 20.20 -15.03
C LEU A 128 35.62 19.35 -14.28
N LEU A 129 35.19 18.23 -13.66
CA LEU A 129 36.07 17.30 -12.97
C LEU A 129 37.11 16.69 -13.92
N ASP A 130 36.69 16.23 -15.11
CA ASP A 130 37.61 15.73 -16.13
C ASP A 130 38.63 16.80 -16.53
N SER A 131 38.19 18.05 -16.65
CA SER A 131 39.09 19.16 -16.95
C SER A 131 40.02 19.54 -15.79
N ILE A 132 39.64 19.31 -14.54
CA ILE A 132 40.52 19.49 -13.36
C ILE A 132 41.56 18.37 -13.34
N ASN A 133 41.15 17.12 -13.58
CA ASN A 133 42.06 15.98 -13.66
C ASN A 133 43.09 16.15 -14.78
N ALA A 134 42.70 16.73 -15.92
CA ALA A 134 43.63 17.05 -17.00
C ALA A 134 44.71 18.10 -16.61
N LEU A 135 44.49 18.90 -15.56
CA LEU A 135 45.48 19.85 -15.05
C LEU A 135 46.56 19.17 -14.19
N GLU A 136 46.38 17.93 -13.76
CA GLU A 136 47.29 17.24 -12.85
C GLU A 136 48.72 17.16 -13.39
N SER A 137 48.88 16.81 -14.67
CA SER A 137 50.21 16.74 -15.31
C SER A 137 50.89 18.12 -15.33
N ASN A 138 50.14 19.17 -15.67
CA ASN A 138 50.65 20.54 -15.68
C ASN A 138 51.00 21.03 -14.27
N PHE A 139 50.22 20.63 -13.26
CA PHE A 139 50.45 20.96 -11.86
C PHE A 139 51.70 20.29 -11.32
N ASN A 140 51.89 19.00 -11.62
CA ASN A 140 53.09 18.28 -11.26
C ASN A 140 54.34 18.87 -11.96
N GLY A 141 54.22 19.30 -13.21
CA GLY A 141 55.28 20.00 -13.93
C GLY A 141 55.65 21.34 -13.30
N TRP A 142 54.64 22.16 -12.96
CA TRP A 142 54.84 23.42 -12.24
C TRP A 142 55.43 23.20 -10.84
N GLN A 143 55.02 22.16 -10.11
CA GLN A 143 55.52 21.87 -8.78
C GLN A 143 57.01 21.50 -8.79
N LYS A 144 57.46 20.74 -9.80
CA LYS A 144 58.89 20.48 -10.01
C LYS A 144 59.68 21.76 -10.30
N LEU A 145 59.15 22.63 -11.18
CA LEU A 145 59.75 23.95 -11.43
C LEU A 145 59.81 24.79 -10.15
N LYS A 146 58.77 24.75 -9.30
CA LYS A 146 58.79 25.45 -8.02
C LYS A 146 59.90 24.93 -7.09
N GLU A 147 60.09 23.61 -7.01
CA GLU A 147 61.15 22.98 -6.21
C GLU A 147 62.55 23.34 -6.72
N GLU A 148 62.75 23.38 -8.04
CA GLU A 148 64.01 23.79 -8.67
C GLU A 148 64.36 25.28 -8.44
N PHE A 149 63.35 26.12 -8.19
CA PHE A 149 63.47 27.58 -8.08
C PHE A 149 62.94 28.14 -6.75
N SER A 150 63.00 27.33 -5.68
CA SER A 150 62.40 27.62 -4.37
C SER A 150 62.77 28.98 -3.76
N ASP A 151 63.95 29.50 -4.10
CA ASP A 151 64.48 30.76 -3.57
C ASP A 151 63.81 32.01 -4.19
N PHE A 152 63.07 31.86 -5.30
CA PHE A 152 62.53 32.98 -6.08
C PHE A 152 61.00 33.12 -6.04
N LEU A 153 60.28 32.08 -5.61
CA LEU A 153 58.83 32.01 -5.70
C LEU A 153 58.19 31.89 -4.32
N TYR A 154 57.66 33.00 -3.83
CA TYR A 154 56.71 33.00 -2.72
C TYR A 154 55.36 32.50 -3.24
N ASP A 155 54.96 31.30 -2.84
CA ASP A 155 53.68 30.72 -3.21
C ASP A 155 52.98 30.16 -1.98
N ASP A 156 52.16 31.01 -1.37
CA ASP A 156 51.42 30.66 -0.17
C ASP A 156 50.03 30.08 -0.48
N ASN A 157 49.57 30.04 -1.74
CA ASN A 157 48.14 29.73 -1.98
C ASN A 157 47.78 28.95 -3.26
N LEU A 158 48.68 28.68 -4.22
CA LEU A 158 48.26 27.96 -5.42
C LEU A 158 48.07 26.45 -5.15
N THR A 159 48.96 25.85 -4.36
CA THR A 159 48.86 24.44 -4.00
C THR A 159 47.61 24.12 -3.19
N SER A 160 47.26 24.95 -2.20
CA SER A 160 46.04 24.80 -1.40
C SER A 160 44.79 24.94 -2.26
N ARG A 161 44.76 25.92 -3.17
CA ARG A 161 43.66 26.14 -4.11
C ARG A 161 43.44 24.97 -5.07
N TYR A 162 44.52 24.44 -5.65
CA TYR A 162 44.42 23.26 -6.52
C TYR A 162 43.93 22.03 -5.75
N LYS A 163 44.45 21.79 -4.53
CA LYS A 163 43.94 20.71 -3.67
C LYS A 163 42.45 20.87 -3.36
N SER A 164 42.00 22.09 -3.07
CA SER A 164 40.57 22.36 -2.87
C SER A 164 39.73 22.10 -4.13
N LEU A 165 40.27 22.32 -5.33
CA LEU A 165 39.60 21.91 -6.56
C LEU A 165 39.49 20.39 -6.72
N GLN A 166 40.43 19.61 -6.19
CA GLN A 166 40.33 18.15 -6.22
C GLN A 166 39.15 17.63 -5.38
N ASP A 167 38.71 18.38 -4.36
CA ASP A 167 37.48 18.09 -3.60
C ASP A 167 36.22 18.14 -4.48
N THR A 168 36.29 18.69 -5.70
CA THR A 168 35.20 18.63 -6.70
C THR A 168 34.79 17.18 -7.00
N ALA A 169 35.70 16.22 -6.90
CA ALA A 169 35.37 14.79 -7.05
C ALA A 169 34.30 14.34 -6.03
N GLN A 170 34.40 14.81 -4.79
CA GLN A 170 33.42 14.54 -3.74
C GLN A 170 32.08 15.21 -4.07
N VAL A 171 32.10 16.47 -4.51
CA VAL A 171 30.89 17.22 -4.92
C VAL A 171 30.14 16.50 -6.05
N VAL A 172 30.87 16.00 -7.06
CA VAL A 172 30.29 15.23 -8.17
C VAL A 172 29.72 13.91 -7.65
N GLY A 173 30.42 13.21 -6.76
CA GLY A 173 29.95 11.97 -6.14
C GLY A 173 28.64 12.16 -5.36
N ASP A 174 28.55 13.21 -4.57
CA ASP A 174 27.35 13.56 -3.81
C ASP A 174 26.18 13.92 -4.73
N MET A 175 26.43 14.72 -5.78
CA MET A 175 25.43 15.05 -6.78
C MET A 175 24.94 13.82 -7.55
N ARG A 176 25.82 12.89 -7.94
CA ARG A 176 25.45 11.60 -8.57
C ARG A 176 24.52 10.78 -7.69
N ARG A 177 24.90 10.59 -6.43
CA ARG A 177 24.08 9.84 -5.45
C ARG A 177 22.71 10.48 -5.30
N SER A 178 22.69 11.81 -5.16
CA SER A 178 21.46 12.56 -5.00
C SER A 178 20.53 12.49 -6.22
N VAL A 179 21.06 12.63 -7.45
CA VAL A 179 20.27 12.49 -8.69
C VAL A 179 19.69 11.08 -8.81
N SER A 180 20.46 10.06 -8.46
CA SER A 180 19.99 8.67 -8.45
C SER A 180 18.85 8.47 -7.45
N LEU A 181 18.98 8.99 -6.23
CA LEU A 181 17.96 8.89 -5.19
C LEU A 181 16.68 9.65 -5.57
N GLN A 182 16.81 10.84 -6.19
CA GLN A 182 15.66 11.60 -6.66
C GLN A 182 14.90 10.84 -7.74
N ASN A 183 15.60 10.18 -8.67
CA ASN A 183 14.98 9.35 -9.70
C ASN A 183 14.18 8.17 -9.10
N VAL A 184 14.73 7.50 -8.08
CA VAL A 184 14.04 6.42 -7.36
C VAL A 184 12.83 6.95 -6.59
N PHE A 185 12.99 8.06 -5.88
CA PHE A 185 11.91 8.70 -5.14
C PHE A 185 10.77 9.15 -6.07
N ASP A 186 11.09 9.77 -7.20
CA ASP A 186 10.09 10.24 -8.17
C ASP A 186 9.30 9.09 -8.79
N SER A 187 9.97 7.98 -9.14
CA SER A 187 9.29 6.76 -9.62
C SER A 187 8.36 6.20 -8.56
N HIS A 188 8.85 6.05 -7.33
CA HIS A 188 8.08 5.49 -6.22
C HIS A 188 6.87 6.37 -5.86
N VAL A 189 7.02 7.70 -5.87
CA VAL A 189 5.91 8.63 -5.62
C VAL A 189 4.87 8.54 -6.73
N ALA A 190 5.27 8.41 -7.99
CA ALA A 190 4.32 8.27 -9.10
C ALA A 190 3.53 6.95 -9.01
N GLU A 191 4.22 5.84 -8.70
CA GLU A 191 3.57 4.54 -8.47
C GLU A 191 2.63 4.57 -7.27
N PHE A 192 3.07 5.18 -6.15
CA PHE A 192 2.25 5.31 -4.95
C PHE A 192 1.00 6.17 -5.18
N GLN A 193 1.14 7.31 -5.87
CA GLN A 193 0.00 8.15 -6.24
C GLN A 193 -0.99 7.38 -7.11
N SER A 194 -0.51 6.69 -8.15
CA SER A 194 -1.38 5.88 -9.01
C SER A 194 -2.10 4.78 -8.22
N TRP A 195 -1.44 4.18 -7.23
CA TRP A 195 -2.07 3.21 -6.35
C TRP A 195 -3.15 3.84 -5.47
N LEU A 196 -2.90 5.02 -4.88
CA LEU A 196 -3.88 5.77 -4.08
C LEU A 196 -5.10 6.15 -4.91
N ASP A 197 -4.91 6.70 -6.11
CA ASP A 197 -5.99 7.08 -7.03
C ASP A 197 -6.88 5.87 -7.37
N GLN A 198 -6.27 4.69 -7.57
CA GLN A 198 -7.03 3.45 -7.80
C GLN A 198 -7.84 3.03 -6.56
N GLN A 199 -7.32 3.21 -5.34
CA GLN A 199 -8.09 2.88 -4.14
C GLN A 199 -9.23 3.86 -3.93
N GLU A 200 -9.00 5.15 -4.17
CA GLU A 200 -10.05 6.18 -4.11
C GLU A 200 -11.20 5.86 -5.07
N LEU A 201 -10.88 5.51 -6.33
CA LEU A 201 -11.88 5.09 -7.33
C LEU A 201 -12.64 3.81 -6.92
N ARG A 202 -11.92 2.80 -6.41
CA ARG A 202 -12.55 1.53 -5.97
C ARG A 202 -13.50 1.78 -4.80
N ILE A 203 -13.11 2.57 -3.81
CA ILE A 203 -13.96 2.89 -2.66
C ILE A 203 -15.13 3.77 -3.10
N GLY A 204 -14.88 4.79 -3.93
CA GLY A 204 -15.90 5.67 -4.50
C GLY A 204 -16.98 4.92 -5.27
N ALA A 205 -16.58 3.94 -6.10
CA ALA A 205 -17.49 3.08 -6.85
C ALA A 205 -18.45 2.30 -5.95
N VAL A 206 -17.95 1.70 -4.86
CA VAL A 206 -18.83 0.94 -3.94
C VAL A 206 -19.74 1.88 -3.15
N LEU A 207 -19.27 3.08 -2.80
CA LEU A 207 -20.06 4.07 -2.08
C LEU A 207 -21.12 4.77 -2.96
N ASN A 208 -21.18 4.47 -4.28
CA ASN A 208 -22.03 5.14 -5.26
C ASN A 208 -21.90 6.68 -5.22
N LYS A 209 -20.70 7.19 -4.94
CA LYS A 209 -20.42 8.63 -4.96
C LYS A 209 -19.98 9.02 -6.37
N PRO A 210 -20.70 9.91 -7.09
CA PRO A 210 -20.07 10.63 -8.19
C PRO A 210 -18.99 11.54 -7.61
N ASP A 211 -17.87 11.68 -8.32
CA ASP A 211 -16.77 12.57 -7.95
C ASP A 211 -17.34 13.96 -7.59
N ASN A 212 -17.24 14.34 -6.30
CA ASN A 212 -17.55 15.65 -5.70
C ASN A 212 -18.89 15.94 -4.98
N GLU A 213 -19.78 14.99 -4.68
CA GLU A 213 -20.94 15.31 -3.81
C GLU A 213 -21.16 14.32 -2.66
N ILE A 214 -21.11 14.85 -1.42
CA ILE A 214 -21.69 14.20 -0.23
C ILE A 214 -23.21 14.30 -0.39
N CYS A 215 -23.79 13.44 -1.23
CA CYS A 215 -25.23 13.33 -1.33
C CYS A 215 -25.69 12.19 -0.41
N LEU A 216 -26.15 12.57 0.78
CA LEU A 216 -26.98 11.74 1.66
C LEU A 216 -28.28 11.44 0.92
N ARG A 217 -28.41 10.27 0.29
CA ARG A 217 -29.73 9.70 0.01
C ARG A 217 -30.02 8.60 1.03
N PRO A 218 -31.12 8.71 1.80
CA PRO A 218 -31.67 7.58 2.52
C PRO A 218 -31.92 6.47 1.49
N PHE A 219 -31.51 5.24 1.80
CA PHE A 219 -31.86 4.08 0.99
C PHE A 219 -33.38 4.07 0.82
N ALA A 220 -33.83 4.14 -0.44
CA ALA A 220 -35.24 4.12 -0.77
C ALA A 220 -35.80 2.71 -0.46
N ASP A 221 -36.74 2.67 0.46
CA ASP A 221 -37.84 1.73 0.79
C ASP A 221 -37.85 0.23 0.39
N ASP A 222 -36.87 -0.36 -0.29
CA ASP A 222 -36.67 -1.82 -0.40
C ASP A 222 -35.26 -2.12 -0.95
N PRO A 223 -34.26 -2.43 -0.10
CA PRO A 223 -32.94 -2.79 -0.58
C PRO A 223 -32.92 -4.25 -1.03
N ASP A 224 -32.41 -4.49 -2.25
CA ASP A 224 -32.11 -5.83 -2.72
C ASP A 224 -30.99 -6.43 -1.85
N ILE A 225 -31.34 -7.43 -1.05
CA ILE A 225 -30.44 -8.10 -0.10
C ILE A 225 -29.18 -8.62 -0.82
N GLU A 226 -29.34 -9.09 -2.05
CA GLU A 226 -28.26 -9.66 -2.87
C GLU A 226 -27.25 -8.56 -3.27
N GLU A 227 -27.72 -7.36 -3.62
CA GLU A 227 -26.87 -6.20 -3.93
C GLU A 227 -26.10 -5.72 -2.68
N ALA A 228 -26.74 -5.73 -1.51
CA ALA A 228 -26.10 -5.35 -0.25
C ALA A 228 -25.01 -6.35 0.18
N GLU A 229 -25.24 -7.66 0.01
CA GLU A 229 -24.26 -8.71 0.29
C GLU A 229 -23.04 -8.62 -0.65
N GLU A 230 -23.26 -8.34 -1.94
CA GLU A 230 -22.19 -8.19 -2.92
C GLU A 230 -21.30 -6.97 -2.60
N LYS A 231 -21.90 -5.81 -2.34
CA LYS A 231 -21.16 -4.61 -1.92
C LYS A 231 -20.37 -4.85 -0.63
N LEU A 232 -20.96 -5.51 0.37
CA LEU A 232 -20.28 -5.85 1.61
C LEU A 232 -19.03 -6.72 1.38
N LYS A 233 -19.10 -7.66 0.44
CA LYS A 233 -17.97 -8.53 0.08
C LYS A 233 -16.85 -7.77 -0.60
N GLU A 234 -17.18 -6.85 -1.52
CA GLU A 234 -16.19 -6.00 -2.18
C GLU A 234 -15.45 -5.10 -1.19
N LEU A 235 -16.18 -4.50 -0.24
CA LEU A 235 -15.59 -3.63 0.78
C LEU A 235 -14.61 -4.37 1.70
N LYS A 236 -14.98 -5.56 2.19
CA LYS A 236 -14.07 -6.41 2.99
C LYS A 236 -12.79 -6.77 2.24
N HIS A 237 -12.88 -6.95 0.92
CA HIS A 237 -11.71 -7.24 0.09
C HIS A 237 -10.80 -6.00 -0.07
N ILE A 238 -11.38 -4.82 -0.25
CA ILE A 238 -10.64 -3.55 -0.35
C ILE A 238 -9.90 -3.25 0.96
N GLU A 239 -10.59 -3.34 2.10
CA GLU A 239 -10.06 -3.07 3.44
C GLU A 239 -8.80 -3.91 3.75
N LYS A 240 -8.88 -5.23 3.47
CA LYS A 240 -7.76 -6.17 3.71
C LYS A 240 -6.53 -5.82 2.87
N PHE A 241 -6.74 -5.47 1.59
CA PHE A 241 -5.66 -5.15 0.67
C PHE A 241 -5.02 -3.79 0.99
N PHE A 242 -5.85 -2.81 1.38
CA PHE A 242 -5.39 -1.46 1.70
C PHE A 242 -4.40 -1.47 2.87
N ASN A 243 -4.77 -2.02 4.02
CA ASN A 243 -3.97 -1.91 5.25
C ASN A 243 -2.55 -2.54 5.13
N GLN A 244 -2.42 -3.65 4.41
CA GLN A 244 -1.12 -4.32 4.24
C GLN A 244 -0.21 -3.58 3.24
N THR A 245 -0.79 -3.11 2.14
CA THR A 245 -0.04 -2.48 1.04
C THR A 245 0.26 -1.00 1.35
N GLU A 246 -0.62 -0.29 2.05
CA GLU A 246 -0.44 1.11 2.47
C GLU A 246 0.82 1.28 3.33
N THR A 247 0.98 0.44 4.35
CA THR A 247 2.12 0.52 5.28
C THR A 247 3.45 0.38 4.53
N TYR A 248 3.50 -0.55 3.56
CA TYR A 248 4.67 -0.75 2.72
C TYR A 248 4.97 0.50 1.87
N TRP A 249 3.97 1.05 1.18
CA TRP A 249 4.14 2.23 0.34
C TRP A 249 4.60 3.44 1.13
N LEU A 250 3.93 3.76 2.25
CA LEU A 250 4.27 4.89 3.11
C LEU A 250 5.68 4.74 3.69
N MET A 251 6.02 3.59 4.26
CA MET A 251 7.36 3.37 4.82
C MET A 251 8.45 3.58 3.78
N ASN A 252 8.23 3.09 2.55
CA ASN A 252 9.20 3.26 1.46
C ASN A 252 9.26 4.70 0.96
N THR A 253 8.14 5.41 0.83
CA THR A 253 8.12 6.83 0.46
C THR A 253 8.91 7.66 1.48
N HIS A 254 8.69 7.41 2.78
CA HIS A 254 9.43 8.06 3.86
C HIS A 254 10.92 7.66 3.86
N SER A 255 11.24 6.39 3.64
CA SER A 255 12.63 5.89 3.60
C SER A 255 13.41 6.51 2.44
N ASN A 256 12.87 6.44 1.22
CA ASN A 256 13.48 6.99 0.02
C ASN A 256 13.58 8.52 0.10
N GLY A 257 12.52 9.17 0.60
CA GLY A 257 12.51 10.62 0.83
C GLY A 257 13.55 11.08 1.84
N ARG A 258 13.69 10.39 2.98
CA ARG A 258 14.75 10.68 3.97
C ARG A 258 16.15 10.48 3.40
N ALA A 259 16.39 9.37 2.69
CA ALA A 259 17.66 9.13 2.03
C ALA A 259 18.01 10.25 1.03
N LEU A 260 17.01 10.72 0.26
CA LEU A 260 17.18 11.86 -0.63
C LEU A 260 17.52 13.15 0.13
N ILE A 261 16.76 13.49 1.17
CA ILE A 261 17.00 14.68 2.02
C ILE A 261 18.43 14.66 2.60
N ASP A 262 18.86 13.52 3.14
CA ASP A 262 20.20 13.34 3.70
C ASP A 262 21.30 13.47 2.64
N SER A 263 21.08 12.98 1.43
CA SER A 263 22.03 13.14 0.32
C SER A 263 22.14 14.58 -0.18
N CYS A 264 21.17 15.44 0.14
CA CYS A 264 21.04 16.81 -0.37
C CYS A 264 21.22 17.86 0.71
N ARG A 265 22.02 17.61 1.75
CA ARG A 265 22.22 18.55 2.88
C ARG A 265 22.58 19.97 2.49
N GLN A 266 23.20 20.17 1.32
CA GLN A 266 23.57 21.47 0.82
C GLN A 266 22.49 22.15 -0.05
N ASN A 267 21.40 21.47 -0.40
CA ASN A 267 20.31 21.97 -1.25
C ASN A 267 18.98 22.03 -0.47
N ALA A 268 18.82 23.09 0.32
CA ALA A 268 17.66 23.30 1.19
C ALA A 268 16.33 23.41 0.42
N ASN A 269 16.36 23.82 -0.85
CA ASN A 269 15.14 23.93 -1.66
C ASN A 269 14.59 22.55 -2.00
N LEU A 270 15.46 21.64 -2.46
CA LEU A 270 15.05 20.27 -2.76
C LEU A 270 14.61 19.51 -1.50
N GLN A 271 15.26 19.74 -0.37
CA GLN A 271 14.83 19.13 0.90
C GLN A 271 13.40 19.51 1.24
N ARG A 272 13.08 20.82 1.20
CA ARG A 272 11.71 21.32 1.45
C ARG A 272 10.70 20.78 0.44
N GLU A 273 11.06 20.70 -0.84
CA GLU A 273 10.19 20.12 -1.87
C GLU A 273 9.92 18.63 -1.59
N THR A 274 10.95 17.87 -1.21
CA THR A 274 10.84 16.46 -0.86
C THR A 274 9.95 16.26 0.37
N GLU A 275 10.17 17.03 1.43
CA GLU A 275 9.35 17.03 2.65
C GLU A 275 7.89 17.39 2.36
N SER A 276 7.67 18.40 1.50
CA SER A 276 6.32 18.80 1.08
C SER A 276 5.62 17.69 0.31
N ARG A 277 6.32 16.95 -0.55
CA ARG A 277 5.75 15.82 -1.30
C ARG A 277 5.44 14.63 -0.40
N ILE A 278 6.32 14.30 0.55
CA ILE A 278 6.03 13.28 1.57
C ILE A 278 4.76 13.67 2.35
N SER A 279 4.66 14.92 2.78
CA SER A 279 3.49 15.44 3.52
C SER A 279 2.19 15.39 2.70
N ALA A 280 2.26 15.69 1.40
CA ALA A 280 1.12 15.60 0.50
C ALA A 280 0.64 14.14 0.35
N MET A 281 1.57 13.19 0.22
CA MET A 281 1.26 11.76 0.17
C MET A 281 0.64 11.27 1.48
N ASP A 282 1.18 11.67 2.63
CA ASP A 282 0.58 11.37 3.94
C ASP A 282 -0.86 11.89 4.05
N SER A 283 -1.13 13.07 3.50
CA SER A 283 -2.48 13.67 3.47
C SER A 283 -3.46 12.87 2.61
N LEU A 284 -3.07 12.49 1.40
CA LEU A 284 -3.91 11.65 0.52
C LEU A 284 -4.17 10.28 1.16
N CYS A 285 -3.16 9.70 1.79
CA CYS A 285 -3.30 8.43 2.49
C CYS A 285 -4.34 8.51 3.63
N LYS A 286 -4.34 9.61 4.39
CA LYS A 286 -5.36 9.89 5.41
C LYS A 286 -6.77 10.05 4.81
N GLN A 287 -6.89 10.66 3.63
CA GLN A 287 -8.18 10.79 2.95
C GLN A 287 -8.72 9.41 2.54
N VAL A 288 -7.88 8.55 1.95
CA VAL A 288 -8.28 7.17 1.59
C VAL A 288 -8.61 6.34 2.83
N LYS A 289 -7.87 6.52 3.94
CA LYS A 289 -8.23 5.93 5.24
C LYS A 289 -9.60 6.38 5.73
N SER A 290 -9.89 7.69 5.69
CA SER A 290 -11.19 8.20 6.10
C SER A 290 -12.33 7.65 5.24
N LEU A 291 -12.11 7.48 3.93
CA LEU A 291 -13.05 6.79 3.03
C LEU A 291 -13.25 5.32 3.41
N THR A 292 -12.20 4.65 3.89
CA THR A 292 -12.25 3.26 4.37
C THR A 292 -13.01 3.17 5.70
N GLU A 293 -12.83 4.12 6.62
CA GLU A 293 -13.60 4.19 7.87
C GLU A 293 -15.09 4.50 7.63
N GLU A 294 -15.41 5.42 6.71
CA GLU A 294 -16.80 5.67 6.29
C GLU A 294 -17.42 4.41 5.68
N THR A 295 -16.62 3.65 4.93
CA THR A 295 -17.01 2.37 4.36
C THR A 295 -17.32 1.34 5.44
N ASP A 296 -16.50 1.22 6.48
CA ASP A 296 -16.75 0.31 7.61
C ASP A 296 -18.03 0.69 8.37
N ALA A 297 -18.29 1.98 8.55
CA ALA A 297 -19.54 2.45 9.13
C ALA A 297 -20.75 2.01 8.29
N ARG A 298 -20.69 2.18 6.95
CA ARG A 298 -21.77 1.71 6.06
C ARG A 298 -21.92 0.20 6.03
N LYS A 299 -20.84 -0.55 6.18
CA LYS A 299 -20.86 -2.00 6.36
C LYS A 299 -21.63 -2.39 7.62
N GLY A 300 -21.44 -1.66 8.72
CA GLY A 300 -22.27 -1.78 9.92
C GLY A 300 -23.76 -1.50 9.65
N ASP A 301 -24.07 -0.47 8.86
CA ASP A 301 -25.45 -0.15 8.48
C ASP A 301 -26.08 -1.27 7.63
N PHE A 302 -25.37 -1.82 6.65
CA PHE A 302 -25.83 -2.95 5.85
C PHE A 302 -26.05 -4.21 6.69
N GLU A 303 -25.12 -4.53 7.60
CA GLU A 303 -25.28 -5.67 8.52
C GLU A 303 -26.51 -5.51 9.42
N LEU A 304 -26.78 -4.31 9.92
CA LEU A 304 -27.96 -4.01 10.73
C LEU A 304 -29.26 -4.11 9.92
N LEU A 305 -29.26 -3.62 8.68
CA LEU A 305 -30.41 -3.69 7.78
C LEU A 305 -30.78 -5.14 7.45
N LEU A 306 -29.78 -5.97 7.11
CA LEU A 306 -29.96 -7.41 6.89
C LEU A 306 -30.55 -8.10 8.12
N GLN A 307 -30.06 -7.78 9.33
CA GLN A 307 -30.62 -8.32 10.56
C GLN A 307 -32.09 -7.92 10.79
N LEU A 308 -32.43 -6.66 10.52
CA LEU A 308 -33.81 -6.17 10.68
C LEU A 308 -34.78 -6.85 9.70
N GLU A 309 -34.38 -7.04 8.45
CA GLU A 309 -35.23 -7.68 7.43
C GLU A 309 -35.43 -9.18 7.71
N ILE A 310 -34.37 -9.89 8.13
CA ILE A 310 -34.48 -11.26 8.64
C ILE A 310 -35.44 -11.32 9.84
N GLY A 311 -35.33 -10.36 10.76
CA GLY A 311 -36.21 -10.22 11.92
C GLY A 311 -37.70 -10.04 11.53
N LYS A 312 -38.00 -9.19 10.55
CA LYS A 312 -39.37 -9.00 10.04
C LYS A 312 -39.94 -10.28 9.44
N ARG A 313 -39.16 -10.98 8.59
CA ARG A 313 -39.59 -12.25 7.98
C ARG A 313 -39.83 -13.35 9.01
N LEU A 314 -39.01 -13.39 10.07
CA LEU A 314 -39.24 -14.28 11.21
C LEU A 314 -40.55 -13.97 11.94
N ALA A 315 -40.81 -12.69 12.23
CA ALA A 315 -42.05 -12.28 12.90
C ALA A 315 -43.31 -12.62 12.07
N GLN A 316 -43.28 -12.39 10.75
CA GLN A 316 -44.36 -12.78 9.84
C GLN A 316 -44.60 -14.30 9.83
N SER A 317 -43.51 -15.08 9.84
CA SER A 317 -43.59 -16.54 9.92
C SER A 317 -44.21 -17.01 11.25
N ASP A 318 -43.84 -16.39 12.37
CA ASP A 318 -44.39 -16.73 13.69
C ASP A 318 -45.88 -16.39 13.79
N GLU A 319 -46.30 -15.26 13.22
CA GLU A 319 -47.70 -14.84 13.17
C GLU A 319 -48.55 -15.79 12.30
N LEU A 320 -48.03 -16.22 11.15
CA LEU A 320 -48.67 -17.23 10.29
C LEU A 320 -48.82 -18.57 11.02
N ASN A 321 -47.77 -19.00 11.74
CA ASN A 321 -47.78 -20.23 12.53
C ASN A 321 -48.79 -20.19 13.67
N ALA A 322 -48.87 -19.06 14.39
CA ALA A 322 -49.87 -18.85 15.44
C ALA A 322 -51.29 -18.96 14.87
N GLY A 323 -51.56 -18.29 13.73
CA GLY A 323 -52.85 -18.33 13.05
C GLY A 323 -53.24 -19.73 12.51
N LEU A 324 -52.26 -20.54 12.10
CA LEU A 324 -52.49 -21.95 11.73
C LEU A 324 -52.83 -22.81 12.94
N ARG A 325 -52.07 -22.69 14.04
CA ARG A 325 -52.32 -23.44 15.28
C ARG A 325 -53.71 -23.16 15.86
N GLU A 326 -54.13 -21.90 15.84
CA GLU A 326 -55.46 -21.51 16.31
C GLU A 326 -56.58 -22.14 15.46
N ARG A 327 -56.46 -22.09 14.13
CA ARG A 327 -57.45 -22.71 13.22
C ARG A 327 -57.57 -24.22 13.43
N ILE A 328 -56.45 -24.92 13.62
CA ILE A 328 -56.44 -26.36 13.94
C ILE A 328 -57.19 -26.62 15.25
N LEU A 329 -56.94 -25.82 16.29
CA LEU A 329 -57.59 -25.97 17.59
C LEU A 329 -59.11 -25.72 17.50
N GLN A 330 -59.53 -24.71 16.75
CA GLN A 330 -60.95 -24.43 16.52
C GLN A 330 -61.65 -25.57 15.79
N GLN A 331 -61.02 -26.16 14.77
CA GLN A 331 -61.54 -27.33 14.09
C GLN A 331 -61.67 -28.54 15.03
N LYS A 332 -60.65 -28.83 15.85
CA LYS A 332 -60.70 -29.92 16.85
C LYS A 332 -61.88 -29.76 17.82
N LYS A 333 -62.08 -28.56 18.38
CA LYS A 333 -63.23 -28.27 19.27
C LYS A 333 -64.58 -28.43 18.56
N GLY A 334 -64.68 -27.99 17.31
CA GLY A 334 -65.89 -28.17 16.50
C GLY A 334 -66.25 -29.64 16.32
N ILE A 335 -65.25 -30.48 16.06
CA ILE A 335 -65.40 -31.93 15.91
C ILE A 335 -65.81 -32.60 17.24
N GLU A 336 -65.18 -32.24 18.36
CA GLU A 336 -65.53 -32.77 19.69
C GLU A 336 -67.00 -32.48 20.06
N LYS A 337 -67.48 -31.26 19.78
CA LYS A 337 -68.87 -30.87 20.03
C LYS A 337 -69.86 -31.70 19.21
N LEU A 338 -69.52 -31.99 17.94
CA LEU A 338 -70.31 -32.89 17.10
C LEU A 338 -70.30 -34.32 17.65
N TYR A 339 -69.14 -34.81 18.08
CA TYR A 339 -69.01 -36.15 18.68
C TYR A 339 -69.85 -36.30 19.95
N GLY A 340 -69.84 -35.31 20.85
CA GLY A 340 -70.66 -35.30 22.07
C GLY A 340 -72.16 -35.37 21.80
N LYS A 341 -72.67 -34.55 20.88
CA LYS A 341 -74.10 -34.59 20.47
C LYS A 341 -74.50 -35.96 19.91
N LEU A 342 -73.62 -36.58 19.16
CA LEU A 342 -73.87 -37.87 18.52
C LEU A 342 -73.83 -39.05 19.49
N LYS A 343 -72.98 -38.99 20.51
CA LYS A 343 -72.93 -39.97 21.59
C LYS A 343 -74.27 -40.05 22.33
N VAL A 344 -74.84 -38.89 22.69
CA VAL A 344 -76.17 -38.80 23.34
C VAL A 344 -77.26 -39.41 22.46
N GLN A 345 -77.26 -39.12 21.16
CA GLN A 345 -78.22 -39.72 20.22
C GLN A 345 -78.08 -41.26 20.15
N LEU A 346 -76.85 -41.78 20.16
CA LEU A 346 -76.61 -43.22 20.12
C LEU A 346 -77.08 -43.93 21.41
N GLU A 347 -76.83 -43.34 22.58
CA GLU A 347 -77.26 -43.89 23.87
C GLU A 347 -78.79 -43.89 24.01
N SER A 348 -79.47 -42.81 23.60
CA SER A 348 -80.94 -42.76 23.58
C SER A 348 -81.56 -43.85 22.68
N LYS A 349 -80.90 -44.18 21.57
CA LYS A 349 -81.35 -45.24 20.66
C LYS A 349 -81.20 -46.64 21.26
N LYS A 350 -80.07 -46.92 21.91
CA LYS A 350 -79.85 -48.21 22.59
C LYS A 350 -80.90 -48.45 23.68
N LEU A 351 -81.31 -47.40 24.38
CA LEU A 351 -82.37 -47.47 25.39
C LEU A 351 -83.71 -47.90 24.74
N ILE A 352 -84.10 -47.26 23.64
CA ILE A 352 -85.33 -47.61 22.89
C ILE A 352 -85.27 -49.06 22.37
N GLU A 353 -84.13 -49.51 21.82
CA GLU A 353 -83.95 -50.89 21.35
C GLU A 353 -84.07 -51.92 22.49
N SER A 354 -83.57 -51.57 23.69
CA SER A 354 -83.65 -52.43 24.88
C SER A 354 -85.08 -52.53 25.44
N GLU A 355 -85.85 -51.43 25.43
CA GLU A 355 -87.24 -51.42 25.88
C GLU A 355 -88.18 -52.20 24.95
N ILE A 356 -87.91 -52.19 23.64
CA ILE A 356 -88.65 -52.98 22.65
C ILE A 356 -88.35 -54.47 22.82
N SER A 357 -87.09 -54.82 23.08
CA SER A 357 -86.65 -56.23 23.22
C SER A 357 -87.08 -56.87 24.55
N ASN A 358 -87.16 -56.10 25.64
CA ASN A 358 -87.38 -56.65 27.01
C ASN A 358 -88.84 -56.88 27.43
N GLY A 359 -89.78 -57.12 26.50
CA GLY A 359 -91.05 -57.76 26.86
C GLY A 359 -92.33 -57.17 26.28
N LYS A 360 -92.29 -56.00 25.62
CA LYS A 360 -93.47 -55.49 24.88
C LYS A 360 -93.75 -56.31 23.63
N LEU A 361 -92.71 -56.76 22.91
CA LEU A 361 -92.84 -57.59 21.71
C LEU A 361 -93.56 -58.91 22.00
N HIS A 362 -93.12 -59.62 23.03
CA HIS A 362 -93.68 -60.91 23.41
C HIS A 362 -95.11 -60.79 23.95
N ASN A 363 -95.44 -59.72 24.66
CA ASN A 363 -96.81 -59.47 25.15
C ASN A 363 -97.77 -59.06 24.03
N LEU A 364 -97.31 -58.31 23.03
CA LEU A 364 -98.11 -57.93 21.85
C LEU A 364 -98.35 -59.12 20.92
N THR A 365 -97.33 -59.92 20.62
CA THR A 365 -97.49 -61.17 19.85
C THR A 365 -98.51 -62.08 20.53
N ARG A 366 -98.41 -62.25 21.85
CA ARG A 366 -99.35 -63.06 22.63
C ARG A 366 -100.78 -62.48 22.65
N ALA A 367 -100.92 -61.15 22.63
CA ALA A 367 -102.23 -60.48 22.56
C ALA A 367 -102.88 -60.61 21.18
N ILE A 368 -102.09 -60.54 20.09
CA ILE A 368 -102.55 -60.77 18.71
C ILE A 368 -102.95 -62.24 18.53
N GLU A 369 -102.12 -63.19 18.97
CA GLU A 369 -102.43 -64.63 18.93
C GLU A 369 -103.69 -64.98 19.73
N ALA A 370 -103.86 -64.39 20.92
CA ALA A 370 -105.08 -64.56 21.72
C ALA A 370 -106.33 -63.95 21.05
N GLY A 371 -106.18 -62.79 20.40
CA GLY A 371 -107.23 -62.15 19.62
C GLY A 371 -107.64 -62.93 18.38
N GLU A 372 -106.67 -63.48 17.64
CA GLU A 372 -106.91 -64.38 16.50
C GLU A 372 -107.60 -65.69 16.93
N GLY A 373 -107.18 -66.28 18.05
CA GLY A 373 -107.83 -67.48 18.61
C GLY A 373 -109.28 -67.25 19.03
N LEU A 374 -109.64 -66.04 19.48
CA LEU A 374 -111.02 -65.64 19.77
C LEU A 374 -111.86 -65.44 18.51
N LYS A 375 -111.25 -65.01 17.40
CA LYS A 375 -111.90 -64.79 16.10
C LYS A 375 -112.38 -66.08 15.43
N GLN A 376 -111.76 -67.23 15.75
CA GLN A 376 -112.12 -68.55 15.23
C GLN A 376 -113.30 -69.22 15.97
N LYS A 377 -113.80 -68.64 17.07
CA LYS A 377 -114.95 -69.16 17.83
C LYS A 377 -116.26 -68.61 17.28
N SER A 378 -117.31 -69.44 17.23
CA SER A 378 -118.60 -69.11 16.59
C SER A 378 -119.39 -67.95 17.23
N ASN A 379 -119.02 -67.49 18.44
CA ASN A 379 -119.64 -66.36 19.17
C ASN A 379 -118.69 -65.16 19.37
N CYS A 380 -117.84 -64.84 18.39
CA CYS A 380 -116.90 -63.72 18.51
C CYS A 380 -117.58 -62.35 18.33
N PRO A 381 -117.45 -61.40 19.29
CA PRO A 381 -117.99 -60.05 19.15
C PRO A 381 -117.31 -59.27 18.00
N PRO A 382 -118.06 -58.54 17.16
CA PRO A 382 -117.52 -57.80 16.00
C PRO A 382 -116.40 -56.80 16.34
N TYR A 383 -116.42 -56.22 17.55
CA TYR A 383 -115.42 -55.24 18.00
C TYR A 383 -114.03 -55.86 18.21
N VAL A 384 -113.95 -57.15 18.54
CA VAL A 384 -112.67 -57.86 18.77
C VAL A 384 -111.92 -58.03 17.44
N ALA A 385 -112.62 -58.40 16.37
CA ALA A 385 -112.03 -58.55 15.04
C ALA A 385 -111.53 -57.20 14.47
N ALA A 386 -112.20 -56.08 14.78
CA ALA A 386 -111.78 -54.74 14.40
C ALA A 386 -110.53 -54.30 15.18
N HIS A 387 -110.51 -54.52 16.50
CA HIS A 387 -109.36 -54.18 17.34
C HIS A 387 -108.09 -54.98 17.00
N VAL A 388 -108.21 -56.27 16.70
CA VAL A 388 -107.04 -57.08 16.27
C VAL A 388 -106.44 -56.52 14.98
N LYS A 389 -107.27 -56.18 13.99
CA LYS A 389 -106.80 -55.53 12.74
C LYS A 389 -106.17 -54.16 12.99
N GLU A 390 -106.70 -53.37 13.92
CA GLU A 390 -106.17 -52.05 14.26
C GLU A 390 -104.81 -52.16 14.96
N VAL A 391 -104.66 -53.11 15.89
CA VAL A 391 -103.40 -53.41 16.57
C VAL A 391 -102.36 -53.96 15.59
N GLU A 392 -102.75 -54.86 14.68
CA GLU A 392 -101.90 -55.34 13.59
C GLU A 392 -101.45 -54.20 12.66
N GLY A 393 -102.37 -53.30 12.29
CA GLY A 393 -102.06 -52.14 11.45
C GLY A 393 -101.08 -51.17 12.11
N LEU A 394 -101.28 -50.87 13.40
CA LEU A 394 -100.35 -50.06 14.19
C LEU A 394 -98.99 -50.76 14.33
N TRP A 395 -98.98 -52.09 14.46
CA TRP A 395 -97.76 -52.89 14.54
C TRP A 395 -96.96 -52.85 13.24
N CYS A 396 -97.58 -53.12 12.09
CA CYS A 396 -96.91 -53.03 10.79
C CYS A 396 -96.38 -51.61 10.52
N SER A 397 -97.08 -50.56 10.95
CA SER A 397 -96.60 -49.17 10.87
C SER A 397 -95.40 -48.91 11.78
N LEU A 398 -95.40 -49.44 13.00
CA LEU A 398 -94.27 -49.33 13.93
C LEU A 398 -93.04 -50.07 13.39
N ASP A 399 -93.22 -51.30 12.91
CA ASP A 399 -92.16 -52.14 12.35
C ASP A 399 -91.56 -51.53 11.07
N TYR A 400 -92.41 -50.96 10.20
CA TYR A 400 -91.96 -50.20 9.04
C TYR A 400 -91.14 -48.97 9.43
N LYS A 401 -91.61 -48.19 10.41
CA LYS A 401 -90.87 -47.03 10.93
C LYS A 401 -89.56 -47.44 11.60
N LEU A 402 -89.54 -48.55 12.33
CA LEU A 402 -88.35 -49.09 12.97
C LEU A 402 -87.31 -49.51 11.93
N THR A 403 -87.75 -50.23 10.88
CA THR A 403 -86.89 -50.67 9.78
C THR A 403 -86.32 -49.49 8.99
N ARG A 404 -87.13 -48.45 8.76
CA ARG A 404 -86.69 -47.20 8.15
C ARG A 404 -85.63 -46.50 9.01
N VAL A 405 -85.86 -46.37 10.32
CA VAL A 405 -84.88 -45.79 11.26
C VAL A 405 -83.61 -46.65 11.32
N GLN A 406 -83.71 -47.98 11.27
CA GLN A 406 -82.55 -48.87 11.20
C GLN A 406 -81.71 -48.64 9.94
N LYS A 407 -82.36 -48.44 8.79
CA LYS A 407 -81.68 -48.14 7.52
C LYS A 407 -81.01 -46.77 7.57
N GLU A 408 -81.74 -45.72 8.01
CA GLU A 408 -81.19 -44.37 8.15
C GLU A 408 -80.01 -44.33 9.13
N VAL A 409 -80.05 -45.12 10.21
CA VAL A 409 -78.93 -45.24 11.16
C VAL A 409 -77.74 -45.99 10.58
N LYS A 410 -77.96 -47.10 9.85
CA LYS A 410 -76.87 -47.81 9.15
C LYS A 410 -76.17 -46.92 8.13
N ASP A 411 -76.94 -46.15 7.36
CA ASP A 411 -76.39 -45.21 6.38
C ASP A 411 -75.67 -44.03 7.07
N SER A 412 -76.18 -43.56 8.22
CA SER A 412 -75.51 -42.54 9.05
C SER A 412 -74.21 -43.05 9.68
N ILE A 413 -74.16 -44.31 10.14
CA ILE A 413 -72.93 -44.94 10.66
C ILE A 413 -71.91 -45.12 9.53
N ARG A 414 -72.35 -45.56 8.33
CA ARG A 414 -71.46 -45.74 7.17
C ARG A 414 -70.82 -44.41 6.74
N LYS A 415 -71.62 -43.35 6.54
CA LYS A 415 -71.09 -42.01 6.22
C LYS A 415 -70.12 -41.49 7.28
N ARG A 416 -70.32 -41.86 8.55
CA ARG A 416 -69.42 -41.46 9.65
C ARG A 416 -68.13 -42.26 9.72
N LEU A 417 -68.12 -43.51 9.30
CA LEU A 417 -66.88 -44.28 9.13
C LEU A 417 -66.04 -43.67 8.01
N GLU A 418 -66.65 -43.26 6.90
CA GLU A 418 -65.99 -42.50 5.83
C GLU A 418 -65.40 -41.18 6.34
N VAL A 419 -66.17 -40.37 7.06
CA VAL A 419 -65.66 -39.10 7.62
C VAL A 419 -64.55 -39.35 8.65
N ARG A 420 -64.64 -40.40 9.48
CA ARG A 420 -63.61 -40.75 10.46
C ARG A 420 -62.31 -41.20 9.78
N GLN A 421 -62.42 -41.92 8.66
CA GLN A 421 -61.28 -42.35 7.87
C GLN A 421 -60.60 -41.15 7.18
N GLN A 422 -61.38 -40.25 6.59
CA GLN A 422 -60.87 -38.97 6.06
C GLN A 422 -60.19 -38.13 7.13
N LEU A 423 -60.70 -38.15 8.37
CA LEU A 423 -60.09 -37.44 9.50
C LEU A 423 -58.78 -38.06 9.96
N GLN A 424 -58.68 -39.40 10.02
CA GLN A 424 -57.41 -40.07 10.32
C GLN A 424 -56.36 -39.79 9.26
N GLU A 425 -56.76 -39.73 7.99
CA GLU A 425 -55.88 -39.41 6.87
C GLU A 425 -55.43 -37.93 6.90
N ALA A 426 -56.32 -37.01 7.25
CA ALA A 426 -55.97 -35.60 7.46
C ALA A 426 -55.04 -35.40 8.66
N ASP A 427 -55.27 -36.12 9.77
CA ASP A 427 -54.46 -36.03 10.99
C ASP A 427 -53.07 -36.65 10.79
N SER A 428 -52.95 -37.70 9.96
CA SER A 428 -51.64 -38.24 9.56
C SER A 428 -50.87 -37.25 8.69
N ARG A 429 -51.52 -36.64 7.69
CA ARG A 429 -50.90 -35.63 6.82
C ARG A 429 -50.46 -34.38 7.62
N LEU A 430 -51.24 -34.00 8.64
CA LEU A 430 -50.85 -32.94 9.57
C LEU A 430 -49.60 -33.31 10.36
N LYS A 431 -49.52 -34.54 10.89
CA LYS A 431 -48.31 -35.04 11.57
C LYS A 431 -47.09 -35.08 10.66
N ASP A 432 -47.26 -35.50 9.40
CA ASP A 432 -46.17 -35.53 8.43
C ASP A 432 -45.66 -34.12 8.14
N LEU A 433 -46.57 -33.15 7.97
CA LEU A 433 -46.22 -31.73 7.81
C LEU A 433 -45.56 -31.15 9.06
N GLU A 434 -46.03 -31.50 10.25
CA GLU A 434 -45.45 -31.06 11.53
C GLU A 434 -44.03 -31.62 11.72
N THR A 435 -43.79 -32.85 11.24
CA THR A 435 -42.47 -33.50 11.25
C THR A 435 -41.52 -32.81 10.27
N LEU A 436 -41.95 -32.58 9.02
CA LEU A 436 -41.19 -31.82 8.02
C LEU A 436 -40.86 -30.40 8.50
N PHE A 437 -41.82 -29.74 9.16
CA PHE A 437 -41.60 -28.41 9.72
C PHE A 437 -40.58 -28.43 10.84
N ASN A 438 -40.65 -29.41 11.74
CA ASN A 438 -39.68 -29.56 12.82
C ASN A 438 -38.27 -29.85 12.27
N ASP A 439 -38.16 -30.66 11.21
CA ASP A 439 -36.89 -30.94 10.55
C ASP A 439 -36.32 -29.69 9.86
N LEU A 440 -37.14 -28.92 9.16
CA LEU A 440 -36.74 -27.63 8.56
C LEU A 440 -36.31 -26.62 9.63
N SER A 441 -37.06 -26.53 10.72
CA SER A 441 -36.74 -25.64 11.85
C SER A 441 -35.43 -26.05 12.52
N ARG A 442 -35.16 -27.36 12.63
CA ARG A 442 -33.91 -27.92 13.12
C ARG A 442 -32.75 -27.62 12.18
N GLN A 443 -32.92 -27.81 10.87
CA GLN A 443 -31.92 -27.45 9.85
C GLN A 443 -31.61 -25.96 9.86
N LYS A 444 -32.63 -25.10 9.97
CA LYS A 444 -32.46 -23.66 10.11
C LYS A 444 -31.67 -23.29 11.37
N LYS A 445 -31.94 -23.94 12.49
CA LYS A 445 -31.20 -23.71 13.76
C LYS A 445 -29.74 -24.17 13.65
N VAL A 446 -29.47 -25.26 12.93
CA VAL A 446 -28.11 -25.71 12.64
C VAL A 446 -27.38 -24.69 11.76
N LEU A 447 -27.98 -24.25 10.65
CA LEU A 447 -27.41 -23.21 9.78
C LEU A 447 -27.14 -21.90 10.53
N LEU A 448 -28.08 -21.47 11.37
CA LEU A 448 -27.92 -20.25 12.18
C LEU A 448 -26.77 -20.40 13.18
N ASN A 449 -26.66 -21.56 13.84
CA ASN A 449 -25.55 -21.83 14.75
C ASN A 449 -24.21 -21.92 14.01
N GLU A 450 -24.17 -22.52 12.82
CA GLU A 450 -22.97 -22.57 11.97
C GLU A 450 -22.55 -21.15 11.52
N GLN A 451 -23.51 -20.30 11.12
CA GLN A 451 -23.24 -18.91 10.78
C GLN A 451 -22.76 -18.09 12.00
N VAL A 452 -23.40 -18.24 13.16
CA VAL A 452 -22.95 -17.60 14.41
C VAL A 452 -21.56 -18.08 14.80
N GLN A 453 -21.27 -19.36 14.62
CA GLN A 453 -19.96 -19.93 14.91
C GLN A 453 -18.90 -19.42 13.94
N GLN A 454 -19.20 -19.32 12.65
CA GLN A 454 -18.33 -18.68 11.66
C GLN A 454 -18.07 -17.20 11.99
N VAL A 455 -19.10 -16.44 12.39
CA VAL A 455 -18.95 -15.04 12.82
C VAL A 455 -18.10 -14.94 14.09
N ASN A 456 -18.26 -15.86 15.04
CA ASN A 456 -17.45 -15.88 16.26
C ASN A 456 -16.01 -16.32 15.99
N GLU A 457 -15.77 -17.29 15.10
CA GLU A 457 -14.43 -17.68 14.65
C GLU A 457 -13.74 -16.55 13.89
N LEU A 458 -14.47 -15.83 13.05
CA LEU A 458 -13.98 -14.61 12.39
C LEU A 458 -13.61 -13.56 13.44
N LYS A 459 -14.49 -13.25 14.41
CA LYS A 459 -14.16 -12.34 15.53
C LYS A 459 -12.94 -12.79 16.33
N PHE A 460 -12.80 -14.09 16.58
CA PHE A 460 -11.65 -14.63 17.31
C PHE A 460 -10.35 -14.58 16.50
N GLN A 461 -10.43 -14.74 15.18
CA GLN A 461 -9.29 -14.54 14.27
C GLN A 461 -8.89 -13.07 14.21
N THR A 462 -9.86 -12.14 14.13
CA THR A 462 -9.58 -10.69 14.19
C THR A 462 -8.91 -10.32 15.52
N LEU A 463 -9.42 -10.81 16.64
CA LEU A 463 -8.81 -10.58 17.97
C LEU A 463 -7.42 -11.21 18.14
N LYS A 464 -7.15 -12.36 17.52
CA LYS A 464 -5.81 -12.96 17.51
C LYS A 464 -4.84 -12.19 16.62
N GLU A 465 -5.28 -11.70 15.46
CA GLU A 465 -4.45 -10.89 14.56
C GLU A 465 -4.13 -9.51 15.17
N ASP A 466 -5.06 -8.92 15.92
CA ASP A 466 -4.82 -7.68 16.67
C ASP A 466 -3.96 -7.90 17.93
N GLY A 467 -4.14 -9.04 18.63
CA GLY A 467 -3.31 -9.42 19.78
C GLY A 467 -1.87 -9.83 19.42
N HIS A 468 -1.59 -10.12 18.14
CA HIS A 468 -0.23 -10.34 17.63
C HIS A 468 0.43 -9.07 17.07
N LYS A 469 -0.29 -7.94 17.03
CA LYS A 469 0.21 -6.62 16.60
C LYS A 469 0.47 -5.65 17.77
N LEU A 470 0.09 -6.02 19.00
CA LEU A 470 0.59 -5.47 20.27
C LEU A 470 1.81 -6.29 20.71
#